data_AF-A0AAW2S824-F1
#
_entry.id   AF-A0AAW2S824-F1
#
_cell.length_a   1.000
_cell.length_b   1.000
_cell.length_c   1.000
_cell.angle_alpha   90.00
_cell.angle_beta   90.00
_cell.angle_gamma   90.00
#
_symmetry.space_group_name_H-M   'P 1'
#
loop_
_entity.id
_entity.type
_entity.pdbx_description
1 polymer ?
#
loop_
_entity_poly.entity_id
_entity_poly.type
_entity_poly.pdbx_seq_one_letter_code
_entity_poly.pdbx_strand_id
1 'polypeptide(L)'
;MEAKQANLSILMFPWIGHGHVFPYLELAKNLSTHNFDIFFCSTALNLSSISDVLAHTSSSVSIQLVELHLPSSSELPPCHHTTKNAPPHLLPKLREALQMSNSSFSDIITSLNPDMLI
;
A
#
# COMPACT_ATOMS: atom_id res chain seq x y z
N MET A 1 -26.39 15.76 20.21
CA MET A 1 -25.53 15.64 19.01
C MET A 1 -24.26 14.97 19.50
N GLU A 2 -24.13 13.65 19.34
CA GLU A 2 -22.89 12.98 19.69
C GLU A 2 -21.81 13.48 18.73
N ALA A 3 -20.70 13.98 19.28
CA ALA A 3 -19.52 14.24 18.47
C ALA A 3 -19.08 12.89 17.90
N LYS A 4 -19.11 12.75 16.56
CA LYS A 4 -18.53 11.59 15.89
C LYS A 4 -17.07 11.55 16.31
N GLN A 5 -16.72 10.61 17.18
CA GLN A 5 -15.33 10.41 17.60
C GLN A 5 -14.54 10.13 16.31
N ALA A 6 -13.58 10.99 15.98
CA ALA A 6 -12.78 10.83 14.79
C ALA A 6 -12.01 9.51 14.91
N ASN A 7 -12.16 8.63 13.93
CA ASN A 7 -11.32 7.43 13.83
C ASN A 7 -9.88 7.88 13.60
N LEU A 8 -8.93 7.13 14.16
CA LEU A 8 -7.52 7.35 13.87
C LEU A 8 -7.21 6.79 12.48
N SER A 9 -6.52 7.58 11.67
CA SER A 9 -6.14 7.21 10.31
C SER A 9 -4.74 6.61 10.26
N ILE A 10 -4.58 5.48 9.56
CA ILE A 10 -3.32 4.77 9.44
C ILE A 10 -2.99 4.59 7.96
N LEU A 11 -1.81 5.07 7.56
CA LEU A 11 -1.21 4.73 6.27
C LEU A 11 -0.28 3.53 6.45
N MET A 12 -0.57 2.43 5.75
CA MET A 12 0.26 1.24 5.70
C MET A 12 1.11 1.25 4.43
N PHE A 13 2.42 1.13 4.59
CA PHE A 13 3.38 1.17 3.49
C PHE A 13 4.41 0.02 3.61
N PRO A 14 4.02 -1.23 3.30
CA PRO A 14 4.93 -2.36 3.34
C PRO A 14 5.97 -2.32 2.22
N TRP A 15 7.07 -3.04 2.44
CA TRP A 15 7.96 -3.41 1.34
C TRP A 15 7.17 -4.19 0.27
N ILE A 16 7.37 -3.83 -1.01
CA ILE A 16 6.53 -4.23 -2.16
C ILE A 16 6.65 -5.69 -2.60
N GLY A 17 7.16 -6.57 -1.72
CA GLY A 17 7.18 -8.00 -1.93
C GLY A 17 6.03 -8.72 -1.26
N HIS A 18 5.52 -9.79 -1.90
CA HIS A 18 4.36 -10.55 -1.40
C HIS A 18 4.51 -11.00 0.07
N GLY A 19 5.73 -11.37 0.48
CA GLY A 19 6.02 -11.78 1.86
C GLY A 19 5.81 -10.69 2.92
N HIS A 20 5.71 -9.41 2.54
CA HIS A 20 5.41 -8.30 3.44
C HIS A 20 4.01 -7.74 3.19
N VAL A 21 3.59 -7.65 1.92
CA VAL A 21 2.29 -7.10 1.52
C VAL A 21 1.12 -7.84 2.17
N PHE A 22 1.11 -9.18 2.14
CA PHE A 22 -0.03 -9.95 2.66
C PHE A 22 -0.12 -9.98 4.19
N PRO A 23 0.99 -10.09 4.94
CA PRO A 23 0.95 -9.89 6.38
C PRO A 23 0.44 -8.49 6.79
N TYR A 24 0.87 -7.44 6.08
CA TYR A 24 0.31 -6.10 6.30
C TYR A 24 -1.17 -6.04 5.97
N LEU A 25 -1.63 -6.70 4.90
CA LEU A 25 -3.05 -6.75 4.56
C LEU A 25 -3.87 -7.44 5.67
N GLU A 26 -3.36 -8.49 6.28
CA GLU A 26 -4.05 -9.15 7.39
C GLU A 26 -4.13 -8.24 8.62
N LEU A 27 -3.06 -7.51 8.92
CA LEU A 27 -3.06 -6.48 9.95
C LEU A 27 -4.06 -5.35 9.61
N ALA A 28 -4.10 -4.90 8.36
CA ALA A 28 -5.03 -3.88 7.86
C ALA A 28 -6.48 -4.31 8.09
N LYS A 29 -6.82 -5.56 7.76
CA LYS A 29 -8.15 -6.13 7.97
C LYS A 29 -8.52 -6.11 9.44
N ASN A 30 -7.61 -6.56 10.30
CA ASN A 30 -7.83 -6.57 11.74
C ASN A 30 -8.06 -5.14 12.28
N LEU A 31 -7.18 -4.19 11.96
CA LEU A 31 -7.32 -2.81 12.43
C LEU A 31 -8.57 -2.11 11.87
N SER A 32 -8.99 -2.43 10.64
CA SER A 32 -10.19 -1.84 10.04
C SER A 32 -11.49 -2.17 10.79
N THR A 33 -11.49 -3.20 11.64
CA THR A 33 -12.64 -3.52 12.50
C THR A 33 -12.60 -2.81 13.86
N HIS A 34 -11.56 -2.01 14.12
CA HIS A 34 -11.27 -1.37 15.40
C HIS A 34 -11.16 0.16 15.29
N ASN A 35 -12.21 0.88 14.86
CA ASN A 35 -12.25 2.36 14.80
C ASN A 35 -11.00 3.03 14.17
N PHE A 36 -10.36 2.36 13.22
CA PHE A 36 -9.26 2.90 12.42
C PHE A 36 -9.68 3.05 10.97
N ASP A 37 -9.33 4.18 10.38
CA ASP A 37 -9.45 4.40 8.94
C ASP A 37 -8.13 3.98 8.27
N ILE A 38 -8.16 2.88 7.51
CA ILE A 38 -6.94 2.27 6.97
C ILE A 38 -6.75 2.67 5.50
N PHE A 39 -5.57 3.20 5.20
CA PHE A 39 -5.05 3.43 3.87
C PHE A 39 -3.93 2.42 3.59
N PHE A 40 -4.03 1.65 2.52
CA PHE A 40 -3.03 0.67 2.14
C PHE A 40 -2.30 1.13 0.88
N CYS A 41 -1.05 1.54 1.05
CA CYS A 41 -0.23 2.11 -0.01
C CYS A 41 0.68 1.05 -0.64
N SER A 42 0.54 0.84 -1.95
CA SER A 42 1.44 -0.05 -2.71
C SER A 42 1.40 0.26 -4.21
N THR A 43 2.18 -0.47 -5.00
CA THR A 43 2.19 -0.39 -6.47
C THR A 43 0.91 -0.97 -7.07
N ALA A 44 0.50 -0.52 -8.26
CA ALA A 44 -0.66 -1.04 -9.00
C ALA A 44 -0.78 -2.58 -9.02
N LEU A 45 0.33 -3.29 -9.26
CA LEU A 45 0.34 -4.76 -9.34
C LEU A 45 0.02 -5.44 -8.00
N ASN A 46 0.53 -4.88 -6.91
CA ASN A 46 0.22 -5.40 -5.58
C ASN A 46 -1.23 -5.04 -5.22
N LEU A 47 -1.68 -3.83 -5.56
CA LEU A 47 -3.06 -3.39 -5.32
C LEU A 47 -4.09 -4.24 -6.06
N SER A 48 -3.81 -4.67 -7.30
CA SER A 48 -4.71 -5.59 -8.00
C SER A 48 -4.84 -6.93 -7.28
N SER A 49 -3.73 -7.46 -6.75
CA SER A 49 -3.74 -8.71 -5.99
C SER A 49 -4.50 -8.55 -4.66
N ILE A 50 -4.39 -7.38 -4.02
CA ILE A 50 -5.09 -7.05 -2.78
C ILE A 50 -6.59 -6.85 -3.03
N SER A 51 -6.97 -6.16 -4.10
CA SER A 51 -8.38 -5.90 -4.43
C SER A 51 -9.14 -7.20 -4.63
N ASP A 52 -8.53 -8.19 -5.29
CA ASP A 52 -9.13 -9.51 -5.49
C ASP A 52 -9.40 -10.22 -4.14
N VAL A 53 -8.45 -10.10 -3.19
CA VAL A 53 -8.60 -10.67 -1.84
C VAL A 53 -9.69 -9.95 -1.05
N LEU A 54 -9.76 -8.62 -1.15
CA LEU A 54 -10.77 -7.81 -0.47
C LEU A 54 -12.17 -8.06 -1.02
N ALA A 55 -12.32 -8.30 -2.32
CA ALA A 55 -13.59 -8.67 -2.94
C ALA A 55 -14.17 -9.98 -2.38
N HIS A 56 -13.32 -10.85 -1.82
CA HIS A 56 -13.72 -12.11 -1.16
C HIS A 56 -13.74 -12.02 0.38
N THR A 57 -13.53 -10.84 0.95
CA THR A 57 -13.54 -10.61 2.40
C THR A 57 -14.90 -10.06 2.86
N SER A 58 -15.28 -10.31 4.12
CA SER A 58 -16.54 -9.83 4.72
C SER A 58 -16.74 -8.32 4.57
N SER A 59 -18.00 -7.89 4.41
CA SER A 59 -18.40 -6.48 4.18
C SER A 59 -18.05 -5.50 5.30
N SER A 60 -17.55 -5.97 6.46
CA SER A 60 -17.14 -5.13 7.58
C SER A 60 -15.74 -4.55 7.46
N VAL A 61 -14.93 -5.01 6.49
CA VAL A 61 -13.57 -4.52 6.27
C VAL A 61 -13.62 -3.34 5.30
N SER A 62 -13.22 -2.16 5.77
CA SER A 62 -13.08 -0.95 4.95
C SER A 62 -11.62 -0.53 4.90
N ILE A 63 -10.95 -0.82 3.78
CA ILE A 63 -9.55 -0.46 3.52
C ILE A 63 -9.49 0.33 2.22
N GLN A 64 -8.89 1.51 2.25
CA GLN A 64 -8.71 2.35 1.07
C GLN A 64 -7.36 2.04 0.42
N LEU A 65 -7.38 1.64 -0.84
CA LEU A 65 -6.15 1.34 -1.58
C LEU A 65 -5.58 2.63 -2.17
N VAL A 66 -4.29 2.88 -1.94
CA VAL A 66 -3.58 4.08 -2.39
C VAL A 66 -2.43 3.66 -3.29
N GLU A 67 -2.47 4.10 -4.55
CA GLU A 67 -1.45 3.74 -5.52
C GLU A 67 -0.20 4.59 -5.38
N LEU A 68 0.93 3.93 -5.13
CA LEU A 68 2.25 4.52 -5.26
C LEU A 68 2.80 4.27 -6.67
N HIS A 69 2.95 5.35 -7.42
CA HIS A 69 3.54 5.32 -8.74
C HIS A 69 5.07 5.23 -8.64
N LEU A 70 5.63 4.13 -9.13
CA LEU A 70 7.08 3.98 -9.27
C LEU A 70 7.55 4.52 -10.62
N PRO A 71 8.74 5.16 -10.68
CA PRO A 71 9.34 5.54 -11.94
C PRO A 71 9.62 4.28 -12.77
N SER A 72 9.21 4.33 -14.04
CA SER A 72 9.45 3.26 -15.00
C SER A 72 10.70 3.57 -15.82
N SER A 73 11.48 2.54 -16.14
CA SER A 73 12.60 2.63 -17.07
C SER A 73 12.57 1.48 -18.07
N SER A 74 13.38 1.55 -19.13
CA SER A 74 13.53 0.43 -20.08
C SER A 74 13.95 -0.87 -19.41
N GLU A 75 14.63 -0.77 -18.26
CA GLU A 75 15.16 -1.88 -17.50
C GLU A 75 14.21 -2.34 -16.38
N LEU A 76 13.26 -1.50 -15.99
CA LEU A 76 12.23 -1.79 -14.99
C LEU A 76 10.86 -1.28 -15.46
N PRO A 77 10.22 -2.00 -16.41
CA PRO A 77 8.89 -1.63 -16.88
C PRO A 77 7.83 -1.92 -15.79
N PRO A 78 6.61 -1.35 -15.89
CA PRO A 78 5.57 -1.47 -14.87
C PRO A 78 5.25 -2.89 -14.43
N CYS A 79 5.34 -3.87 -15.32
CA CYS A 79 5.11 -5.28 -15.00
C CYS A 79 6.09 -5.88 -13.96
N HIS A 80 7.23 -5.24 -13.74
CA HIS A 80 8.26 -5.62 -12.77
C HIS A 80 8.24 -4.76 -11.49
N HIS A 81 7.21 -3.93 -11.27
CA HIS A 81 7.05 -3.11 -10.07
C HIS A 81 6.61 -3.92 -8.82
N THR A 82 7.01 -5.18 -8.74
CA THR A 82 6.79 -6.07 -7.58
C THR A 82 7.91 -7.10 -7.53
N THR A 83 8.33 -7.50 -6.33
CA THR A 83 9.41 -8.49 -6.18
C THR A 83 9.03 -9.87 -6.71
N LYS A 84 7.73 -10.14 -6.89
CA LYS A 84 7.24 -11.41 -7.46
C LYS A 84 7.54 -11.52 -8.95
N ASN A 85 7.45 -10.40 -9.67
CA ASN A 85 7.61 -10.38 -11.11
C ASN A 85 9.04 -9.97 -11.50
N ALA A 86 9.72 -9.19 -10.67
CA ALA A 86 11.10 -8.77 -10.89
C ALA A 86 12.09 -9.95 -10.73
N PRO A 87 12.87 -10.29 -11.77
CA PRO A 87 14.03 -11.17 -11.64
C PRO A 87 14.99 -10.69 -10.55
N PRO A 88 15.77 -11.59 -9.90
CA PRO A 88 16.69 -11.22 -8.82
C PRO A 88 17.66 -10.09 -9.16
N HIS A 89 18.13 -10.02 -10.41
CA HIS A 89 19.03 -8.98 -10.88
C HIS A 89 18.39 -7.59 -11.01
N LEU A 90 17.04 -7.49 -11.04
CA LEU A 90 16.30 -6.23 -11.07
C LEU A 90 15.87 -5.74 -9.68
N LEU A 91 16.04 -6.55 -8.62
CA LEU A 91 15.68 -6.14 -7.25
C LEU A 91 16.41 -4.87 -6.77
N PRO A 92 17.71 -4.65 -7.09
CA PRO A 92 18.37 -3.38 -6.77
C PRO A 92 17.72 -2.17 -7.47
N LYS A 93 17.33 -2.32 -8.74
CA LYS A 93 16.64 -1.26 -9.51
C LYS A 93 15.24 -1.01 -8.99
N LEU A 94 14.54 -2.05 -8.57
CA LEU A 94 13.24 -1.93 -7.93
C LEU A 94 13.34 -1.14 -6.61
N ARG A 95 14.39 -1.39 -5.81
CA ARG A 95 14.67 -0.60 -4.61
C ARG A 95 14.97 0.86 -4.94
N GLU A 96 15.80 1.10 -5.95
CA GLU A 96 16.12 2.45 -6.42
C GLU A 96 14.86 3.19 -6.90
N ALA A 97 13.99 2.52 -7.67
CA ALA A 97 12.72 3.08 -8.11
C ALA A 97 11.82 3.47 -6.92
N LEU A 98 11.75 2.62 -5.89
CA LEU A 98 11.01 2.94 -4.65
C LEU A 98 11.62 4.13 -3.89
N GLN A 99 12.94 4.27 -3.89
CA GLN A 99 13.61 5.42 -3.29
C GLN A 99 13.34 6.70 -4.10
N MET A 100 13.31 6.60 -5.43
CA MET A 100 12.99 7.73 -6.32
C MET A 100 11.52 8.15 -6.25
N SER A 101 10.61 7.29 -5.80
CA SER A 101 9.19 7.66 -5.58
C SER A 101 8.95 8.48 -4.31
N ASN A 102 9.98 9.02 -3.65
CA ASN A 102 9.87 9.82 -2.43
C ASN A 102 8.95 11.05 -2.60
N SER A 103 9.02 11.76 -3.73
CA SER A 103 8.12 12.89 -3.99
C SER A 103 6.65 12.44 -4.04
N SER A 104 6.36 11.41 -4.84
CA SER A 104 5.03 10.80 -4.95
C SER A 104 4.50 10.34 -3.59
N PHE A 105 5.35 9.70 -2.78
CA PHE A 105 5.00 9.28 -1.42
C PHE A 105 4.76 10.47 -0.47
N SER A 106 5.55 11.54 -0.60
CA SER A 106 5.37 12.77 0.18
C SER A 106 4.04 13.45 -0.14
N ASP A 107 3.64 13.45 -1.41
CA ASP A 107 2.34 13.97 -1.84
C ASP A 107 1.19 13.13 -1.25
N ILE A 108 1.34 11.81 -1.22
CA ILE A 108 0.39 10.89 -0.57
C ILE A 108 0.26 11.22 0.92
N ILE A 109 1.36 11.30 1.67
CA ILE A 109 1.33 11.62 3.10
C ILE A 109 0.69 12.99 3.34
N THR A 110 1.05 13.99 2.54
CA THR A 110 0.53 15.35 2.70
C THR A 110 -0.98 15.42 2.39
N SER A 111 -1.43 14.70 1.36
CA SER A 111 -2.84 14.66 0.97
C SER A 111 -3.71 13.87 1.95
N LEU A 112 -3.20 12.75 2.47
CA LEU A 112 -3.95 11.89 3.40
C LEU A 112 -3.88 12.42 4.84
N ASN A 113 -2.79 13.08 5.21
CA ASN A 113 -2.47 13.53 6.56
C ASN A 113 -2.79 12.48 7.64
N PRO A 114 -2.20 11.26 7.54
CA PRO A 114 -2.53 10.17 8.44
C PRO A 114 -1.99 10.42 9.86
N ASP A 115 -2.69 9.91 10.87
CA ASP A 115 -2.25 9.99 12.27
C ASP A 115 -1.05 9.07 12.55
N MET A 116 -0.95 7.96 11.80
CA MET A 116 0.15 7.00 11.90
C MET A 116 0.60 6.48 10.53
N LEU A 117 1.91 6.23 10.41
CA LEU A 117 2.52 5.50 9.30
C LEU A 117 3.08 4.18 9.83
N ILE A 118 2.69 3.06 9.21
CA ILE A 118 3.17 1.70 9.52
C ILE A 118 3.86 1.10 8.30
#